data_AF-A0A946BN85-F1
#
_entry.id   AF-A0A946BN85-F1
#
_cell.length_a   1.000
_cell.length_b   1.000
_cell.length_c   1.000
_cell.angle_alpha   90.00
_cell.angle_beta   90.00
_cell.angle_gamma   90.00
#
_symmetry.space_group_name_H-M   'P 1'
#
loop_
_entity.id
_entity.type
_entity.pdbx_description
1 polymer ?
#
loop_
_entity_poly.entity_id
_entity_poly.type
_entity_poly.pdbx_seq_one_letter_code
_entity_poly.pdbx_strand_id
1 'polypeptide(L)'
;MSATSTNDIEIASSDNSEPANEIINNATKWSAAAAVVPVPYLDLIALGAVQLNMVRDLGKLYGQYTTDKVIKSAIGALLGTLGPAVVSAGILGSSLKLIPVSGTLLGSAGMAAGGSAATYAIGKVFLSHFEKGGSIDDLDADAKANEMKEAVEIAKKK
;
A
#
# COMPACT_ATOMS: atom_id res chain seq x y z
N MET A 1 -28.81 12.41 -22.04
CA MET A 1 -27.84 11.60 -21.28
C MET A 1 -27.87 12.12 -19.86
N SER A 2 -28.47 11.37 -18.92
CA SER A 2 -28.74 11.84 -17.55
C SER A 2 -27.46 12.19 -16.81
N ALA A 3 -27.45 13.35 -16.19
CA ALA A 3 -26.50 13.68 -15.14
C ALA A 3 -26.78 12.74 -13.96
N THR A 4 -25.87 11.79 -13.70
CA THR A 4 -25.76 11.15 -12.39
C THR A 4 -25.48 12.27 -11.39
N SER A 5 -26.43 12.52 -10.49
CA SER A 5 -26.38 13.64 -9.55
C SER A 5 -25.27 13.41 -8.53
N THR A 6 -24.56 14.48 -8.17
CA THR A 6 -23.47 14.52 -7.18
C THR A 6 -23.81 13.79 -5.87
N ASN A 7 -25.08 13.76 -5.47
CA ASN A 7 -25.58 13.01 -4.31
C ASN A 7 -25.35 11.49 -4.38
N ASP A 8 -25.42 10.87 -5.56
CA ASP A 8 -25.29 9.42 -5.69
C ASP A 8 -23.81 8.99 -5.53
N ILE A 9 -22.88 9.88 -5.87
CA ILE A 9 -21.43 9.67 -5.72
C ILE A 9 -21.00 9.89 -4.26
N GLU A 10 -21.55 10.90 -3.56
CA GLU A 10 -21.28 11.12 -2.14
C GLU A 10 -21.79 9.97 -1.25
N ILE A 11 -23.00 9.45 -1.51
CA ILE A 11 -23.59 8.35 -0.73
C ILE A 11 -22.85 7.03 -0.97
N ALA A 12 -22.42 6.76 -2.20
CA ALA A 12 -21.58 5.59 -2.50
C ALA A 12 -20.14 5.72 -1.94
N SER A 13 -19.58 6.93 -1.85
CA SER A 13 -18.25 7.13 -1.26
C SER A 13 -18.24 6.90 0.26
N SER A 14 -19.28 7.35 0.96
CA SER A 14 -19.39 7.26 2.42
C SER A 14 -19.74 5.86 2.93
N ASP A 15 -20.50 5.07 2.18
CA ASP A 15 -20.78 3.65 2.50
C ASP A 15 -19.53 2.76 2.34
N ASN A 16 -18.66 3.09 1.37
CA ASN A 16 -17.47 2.30 1.08
C ASN A 16 -16.23 2.63 1.94
N SER A 17 -16.20 3.78 2.63
CA SER A 17 -15.03 4.18 3.42
C SER A 17 -14.73 3.22 4.57
N GLU A 18 -15.75 2.68 5.25
CA GLU A 18 -15.58 1.75 6.37
C GLU A 18 -14.99 0.38 5.93
N PRO A 19 -15.58 -0.33 4.94
CA PRO A 19 -15.00 -1.57 4.42
C PRO A 19 -13.63 -1.35 3.76
N ALA A 20 -13.41 -0.20 3.10
CA ALA A 20 -12.10 0.12 2.54
C ALA A 20 -11.02 0.24 3.62
N ASN A 21 -11.31 0.92 4.72
CA ASN A 21 -10.37 1.03 5.84
C ASN A 21 -10.12 -0.34 6.51
N GLU A 22 -11.11 -1.24 6.54
CA GLU A 22 -10.90 -2.61 7.03
C GLU A 22 -9.93 -3.40 6.13
N ILE A 23 -10.09 -3.33 4.80
CA ILE A 23 -9.17 -3.93 3.83
C ILE A 23 -7.74 -3.43 4.06
N ILE A 24 -7.56 -2.11 4.19
CA ILE A 24 -6.25 -1.48 4.43
C ILE A 24 -5.66 -1.94 5.77
N ASN A 25 -6.47 -1.97 6.84
CA ASN A 25 -6.01 -2.36 8.17
C ASN A 25 -5.60 -3.84 8.22
N ASN A 26 -6.35 -4.72 7.57
CA ASN A 26 -6.01 -6.14 7.47
C ASN A 26 -4.72 -6.35 6.67
N ALA A 27 -4.59 -5.68 5.52
CA ALA A 27 -3.35 -5.72 4.74
C ALA A 27 -2.15 -5.18 5.53
N THR A 28 -2.34 -4.09 6.28
CA THR A 28 -1.32 -3.51 7.17
C THR A 28 -0.87 -4.54 8.22
N LYS A 29 -1.79 -5.24 8.87
CA LYS A 29 -1.46 -6.32 9.83
C LYS A 29 -0.71 -7.47 9.15
N TRP A 30 -1.19 -7.94 8.00
CA TRP A 30 -0.54 -9.02 7.25
C TRP A 30 0.85 -8.64 6.73
N SER A 31 1.05 -7.38 6.35
CA SER A 31 2.36 -6.87 5.91
C SER A 31 3.37 -6.85 7.06
N ALA A 32 2.94 -6.50 8.27
CA ALA A 32 3.77 -6.59 9.47
C ALA A 32 4.15 -8.05 9.76
N ALA A 33 3.20 -8.99 9.61
CA ALA A 33 3.47 -10.42 9.80
C ALA A 33 4.44 -10.98 8.75
N ALA A 34 4.32 -10.56 7.49
CA ALA A 34 5.22 -10.95 6.40
C ALA A 34 6.69 -10.57 6.68
N ALA A 35 6.92 -9.48 7.41
CA ALA A 35 8.27 -9.01 7.76
C ALA A 35 9.02 -9.92 8.75
N VAL A 36 8.32 -10.84 9.43
CA VAL A 36 8.86 -11.73 10.49
C VAL A 36 9.36 -13.07 9.92
N VAL A 37 9.10 -13.37 8.64
CA VAL A 37 9.52 -14.64 8.02
C VAL A 37 11.06 -14.67 7.90
N PRO A 38 11.75 -15.67 8.49
CA PRO A 38 13.21 -15.77 8.49
C PRO A 38 13.76 -16.40 7.19
N VAL A 39 13.15 -16.05 6.05
CA VAL A 39 13.57 -16.52 4.72
C VAL A 39 13.82 -15.27 3.86
N PRO A 40 15.07 -15.03 3.42
CA PRO A 40 15.40 -13.88 2.59
C PRO A 40 14.53 -13.84 1.33
N TYR A 41 14.10 -12.64 0.94
CA TYR A 41 13.27 -12.34 -0.23
C TYR A 41 11.83 -12.90 -0.19
N LEU A 42 11.56 -13.97 0.55
CA LEU A 42 10.21 -14.51 0.70
C LEU A 42 9.28 -13.52 1.40
N ASP A 43 9.82 -12.77 2.36
CA ASP A 43 9.14 -11.67 3.03
C ASP A 43 8.73 -10.56 2.05
N LEU A 44 9.58 -10.22 1.07
CA LEU A 44 9.26 -9.24 0.03
C LEU A 44 8.18 -9.74 -0.93
N ILE A 45 8.22 -11.03 -1.30
CA ILE A 45 7.18 -11.65 -2.14
C ILE A 45 5.84 -11.65 -1.41
N ALA A 46 5.83 -12.04 -0.14
CA ALA A 46 4.63 -12.02 0.69
C ALA A 46 4.10 -10.59 0.85
N LEU A 47 4.96 -9.61 1.12
CA LEU A 47 4.59 -8.20 1.22
C LEU A 47 3.97 -7.68 -0.09
N GLY A 48 4.59 -7.98 -1.23
CA GLY A 48 4.07 -7.61 -2.54
C GLY A 48 2.72 -8.26 -2.84
N ALA A 49 2.51 -9.51 -2.43
CA ALA A 49 1.22 -10.19 -2.56
C ALA A 49 0.14 -9.56 -1.68
N VAL A 50 0.48 -9.15 -0.45
CA VAL A 50 -0.43 -8.42 0.44
C VAL A 50 -0.86 -7.08 -0.19
N GLN A 51 0.09 -6.30 -0.70
CA GLN A 51 -0.20 -5.01 -1.33
C GLN A 51 -1.04 -5.18 -2.61
N LEU A 52 -0.74 -6.18 -3.44
CA LEU A 52 -1.51 -6.51 -4.64
C LEU A 52 -2.96 -6.85 -4.30
N ASN A 53 -3.18 -7.76 -3.34
CA ASN A 53 -4.52 -8.18 -2.95
C ASN A 53 -5.32 -7.01 -2.37
N MET A 54 -4.69 -6.19 -1.52
CA MET A 54 -5.31 -4.98 -0.95
C MET A 54 -5.83 -4.04 -2.03
N VAL A 55 -4.98 -3.65 -2.99
CA VAL A 55 -5.39 -2.72 -4.07
C VAL A 55 -6.44 -3.36 -4.97
N ARG A 56 -6.34 -4.67 -5.23
CA ARG A 56 -7.35 -5.39 -6.01
C ARG A 56 -8.72 -5.38 -5.32
N ASP A 57 -8.76 -5.62 -4.01
CA ASP A 57 -10.01 -5.69 -3.26
C ASP A 57 -10.62 -4.30 -3.05
N LEU A 58 -9.78 -3.26 -2.86
CA LEU A 58 -10.22 -1.87 -2.96
C LEU A 58 -10.79 -1.56 -4.34
N GLY A 59 -10.11 -1.95 -5.43
CA GLY A 59 -10.61 -1.77 -6.79
C GLY A 59 -12.00 -2.37 -6.96
N LYS A 60 -12.20 -3.64 -6.57
CA LYS A 60 -13.51 -4.32 -6.63
C LYS A 60 -14.59 -3.58 -5.84
N LEU A 61 -14.26 -3.09 -4.64
CA LEU A 61 -15.19 -2.35 -3.79
C LEU A 61 -15.71 -1.08 -4.49
N TYR A 62 -14.85 -0.41 -5.26
CA TYR A 62 -15.20 0.77 -6.07
C TYR A 62 -15.56 0.43 -7.53
N GLY A 63 -15.81 -0.84 -7.86
CA GLY A 63 -16.22 -1.27 -9.20
C GLY A 63 -15.11 -1.26 -10.27
N GLN A 64 -13.85 -1.12 -9.87
CA GLN A 64 -12.67 -1.12 -10.73
C GLN A 64 -12.10 -2.53 -10.87
N TYR A 65 -12.20 -3.12 -12.06
CA TYR A 65 -11.66 -4.44 -12.39
C TYR A 65 -10.53 -4.30 -13.40
N THR A 66 -9.30 -4.63 -13.00
CA THR A 66 -8.12 -4.60 -13.87
C THR A 66 -7.23 -5.81 -13.63
N THR A 67 -6.16 -5.93 -14.41
CA THR A 67 -5.22 -7.05 -14.30
C THR A 67 -4.20 -6.84 -13.17
N ASP A 68 -3.72 -7.93 -12.57
CA ASP A 68 -2.65 -7.90 -11.57
C ASP A 68 -1.39 -7.18 -12.09
N LYS A 69 -1.15 -7.20 -13.41
CA LYS A 69 0.00 -6.51 -14.03
C LYS A 69 -0.13 -4.99 -13.88
N VAL A 70 -1.32 -4.44 -14.12
CA VAL A 70 -1.59 -3.00 -13.95
C VAL A 70 -1.47 -2.62 -12.48
N ILE A 71 -2.06 -3.41 -11.58
CA ILE A 71 -2.00 -3.14 -10.14
C ILE A 71 -0.54 -3.13 -9.65
N LYS A 72 0.25 -4.14 -10.03
CA LYS A 72 1.68 -4.21 -9.68
C LYS A 72 2.45 -3.01 -10.22
N SER A 73 2.14 -2.56 -11.43
CA SER A 73 2.77 -1.38 -12.04
C SER A 73 2.44 -0.11 -11.25
N ALA A 74 1.18 0.10 -10.87
CA ALA A 74 0.76 1.27 -10.11
C ALA A 74 1.35 1.29 -8.68
N ILE A 75 1.38 0.13 -8.00
CA ILE A 75 2.08 -0.03 -6.72
C ILE A 75 3.58 0.30 -6.87
N GLY A 76 4.21 -0.25 -7.91
CA GLY A 76 5.63 0.02 -8.20
C GLY A 76 5.91 1.49 -8.46
N ALA A 77 5.03 2.17 -9.18
CA ALA A 77 5.14 3.61 -9.44
C ALA A 77 5.04 4.43 -8.15
N LEU A 78 4.07 4.14 -7.27
CA LEU A 78 3.95 4.79 -5.95
C LEU A 78 5.16 4.56 -5.06
N LEU A 79 5.67 3.32 -5.02
CA LEU A 79 6.89 3.02 -4.27
C LEU A 79 8.11 3.77 -4.85
N GLY A 80 8.16 3.94 -6.17
CA GLY A 80 9.19 4.72 -6.85
C GLY A 80 9.24 6.19 -6.39
N THR A 81 8.09 6.79 -6.04
CA THR A 81 8.05 8.20 -5.62
C THR A 81 8.63 8.46 -4.23
N LEU A 82 8.75 7.42 -3.40
CA LEU A 82 9.45 7.47 -2.11
C LEU A 82 10.99 7.53 -2.26
N GLY A 83 11.48 7.31 -3.48
CA GLY A 83 12.87 7.45 -3.84
C GLY A 83 13.76 6.27 -3.43
N PRO A 84 15.03 6.27 -3.90
CA PRO A 84 15.93 5.13 -3.76
C PRO A 84 16.22 4.74 -2.31
N ALA A 85 16.20 5.71 -1.39
CA ALA A 85 16.52 5.49 0.03
C ALA A 85 15.51 4.57 0.73
N VAL A 86 14.21 4.71 0.45
CA VAL A 86 13.17 3.88 1.07
C VAL A 86 13.12 2.49 0.44
N VAL A 87 13.23 2.41 -0.89
CA VAL A 87 13.26 1.14 -1.63
C VAL A 87 14.48 0.31 -1.23
N SER A 88 15.65 0.93 -1.15
CA SER A 88 16.89 0.25 -0.74
C SER A 88 16.83 -0.23 0.71
N ALA A 89 16.23 0.53 1.63
CA ALA A 89 16.07 0.10 3.02
C ALA A 89 15.25 -1.21 3.14
N GLY A 90 14.20 -1.39 2.33
CA GLY A 90 13.43 -2.63 2.29
C GLY A 90 14.24 -3.83 1.80
N ILE A 91 14.97 -3.66 0.69
CA ILE A 91 15.79 -4.73 0.09
C ILE A 91 16.99 -5.10 0.99
N LEU A 92 17.70 -4.09 1.50
CA LEU A 92 18.81 -4.28 2.44
C LEU A 92 18.30 -4.94 3.71
N GLY A 93 17.12 -4.54 4.18
CA GLY A 93 16.48 -5.15 5.32
C GLY A 93 16.24 -6.66 5.16
N SER A 94 15.61 -7.11 4.07
CA SER A 94 15.41 -8.54 3.84
C SER A 94 16.74 -9.31 3.72
N SER A 95 17.79 -8.64 3.25
CA SER A 95 19.15 -9.19 3.18
C SER A 95 19.82 -9.26 4.56
N LEU A 96 19.53 -8.33 5.47
CA LEU A 96 20.02 -8.35 6.86
C LEU A 96 19.47 -9.53 7.67
N LYS A 97 18.40 -10.19 7.22
CA LYS A 97 17.93 -11.47 7.79
C LYS A 97 18.95 -12.61 7.61
N LEU A 98 19.95 -12.46 6.74
CA LEU A 98 21.06 -13.41 6.56
C LEU A 98 22.14 -13.32 7.65
N ILE A 99 22.17 -12.24 8.45
CA ILE A 99 23.15 -12.05 9.53
C ILE A 99 22.43 -12.22 10.87
N PRO A 100 22.43 -13.44 11.46
CA PRO A 100 21.87 -13.62 12.79
C PRO A 100 22.77 -12.89 13.82
N VAL A 101 22.14 -12.32 14.86
CA VAL A 101 22.74 -11.85 16.14
C VAL A 101 22.85 -10.32 16.38
N SER A 102 23.12 -9.42 15.41
CA SER A 102 23.29 -7.98 15.76
C SER A 102 22.59 -6.95 14.84
N GLY A 103 22.27 -7.30 13.59
CA GLY A 103 21.57 -6.38 12.66
C GLY A 103 20.04 -6.46 12.73
N THR A 104 19.50 -7.49 13.37
CA THR A 104 18.08 -7.86 13.28
C THR A 104 17.16 -7.02 14.15
N LEU A 105 17.55 -6.50 15.31
CA LEU A 105 16.59 -5.84 16.21
C LEU A 105 16.21 -4.42 15.75
N LEU A 106 17.19 -3.63 15.29
CA LEU A 106 16.94 -2.28 14.75
C LEU A 106 16.39 -2.33 13.31
N GLY A 107 16.87 -3.29 12.50
CA GLY A 107 16.43 -3.49 11.12
C GLY A 107 15.04 -4.12 10.98
N SER A 108 14.65 -5.04 11.88
CA SER A 108 13.31 -5.67 11.83
C SER A 108 12.21 -4.73 12.29
N ALA A 109 12.43 -3.90 13.32
CA ALA A 109 11.48 -2.88 13.74
C ALA A 109 11.28 -1.82 12.64
N GLY A 110 12.38 -1.35 12.02
CA GLY A 110 12.33 -0.41 10.90
C GLY A 110 11.66 -0.97 9.64
N MET A 111 11.84 -2.26 9.34
CA MET A 111 11.16 -2.92 8.22
C MET A 111 9.71 -3.26 8.49
N ALA A 112 9.36 -3.74 9.69
CA ALA A 112 7.98 -4.03 10.04
C ALA A 112 7.17 -2.73 10.06
N ALA A 113 7.72 -1.66 10.68
CA ALA A 113 7.13 -0.33 10.65
C ALA A 113 7.13 0.25 9.23
N GLY A 114 8.21 0.12 8.47
CA GLY A 114 8.31 0.65 7.11
C GLY A 114 7.41 -0.06 6.09
N GLY A 115 7.33 -1.39 6.15
CA GLY A 115 6.49 -2.23 5.29
C GLY A 115 5.01 -2.09 5.60
N SER A 116 4.64 -2.00 6.89
CA SER A 116 3.26 -1.68 7.30
C SER A 116 2.89 -0.24 6.99
N ALA A 117 3.79 0.72 7.19
CA ALA A 117 3.58 2.11 6.80
C ALA A 117 3.42 2.27 5.30
N ALA A 118 4.26 1.62 4.49
CA ALA A 118 4.14 1.65 3.04
C ALA A 118 2.82 1.01 2.59
N THR A 119 2.43 -0.13 3.18
CA THR A 119 1.17 -0.80 2.85
C THR A 119 -0.04 0.08 3.21
N TYR A 120 -0.04 0.69 4.39
CA TYR A 120 -1.07 1.64 4.79
C TYR A 120 -1.13 2.85 3.86
N ALA A 121 0.03 3.44 3.52
CA ALA A 121 0.13 4.60 2.65
C ALA A 121 -0.38 4.32 1.23
N ILE A 122 0.04 3.20 0.63
CA ILE A 122 -0.49 2.74 -0.67
C ILE A 122 -2.01 2.61 -0.60
N GLY A 123 -2.52 1.95 0.45
CA GLY A 123 -3.96 1.78 0.66
C GLY A 123 -4.71 3.10 0.73
N LYS A 124 -4.20 4.09 1.48
CA LYS A 124 -4.83 5.41 1.63
C LYS A 124 -4.81 6.22 0.32
N VAL A 125 -3.72 6.18 -0.44
CA VAL A 125 -3.63 6.84 -1.74
C VAL A 125 -4.65 6.26 -2.72
N PHE A 126 -4.76 4.94 -2.82
CA PHE A 126 -5.74 4.29 -3.68
C PHE A 126 -7.18 4.56 -3.24
N LEU A 127 -7.46 4.48 -1.93
CA LEU A 127 -8.76 4.83 -1.38
C LEU A 127 -9.18 6.25 -1.76
N SER A 128 -8.32 7.24 -1.48
CA SER A 128 -8.55 8.65 -1.84
C SER A 128 -8.72 8.86 -3.34
N HIS A 129 -8.02 8.09 -4.18
CA HIS A 129 -8.16 8.12 -5.63
C HIS A 129 -9.50 7.56 -6.10
N PHE A 130 -9.92 6.42 -5.54
CA PHE A 130 -11.20 5.79 -5.89
C PHE A 130 -12.41 6.57 -5.37
N GLU A 131 -12.33 7.16 -4.17
CA GLU A 131 -13.38 8.05 -3.63
C GLU A 131 -13.62 9.27 -4.53
N LYS A 132 -12.60 9.69 -5.29
CA LYS A 132 -12.69 10.77 -6.28
C LYS A 132 -13.14 10.29 -7.67
N GLY A 133 -13.52 9.01 -7.80
CA GLY A 133 -13.94 8.39 -9.05
C GLY A 133 -12.79 7.98 -9.98
N GLY A 134 -11.54 7.98 -9.50
CA GLY A 134 -10.39 7.53 -10.26
C GLY A 134 -10.38 6.01 -10.50
N SER A 135 -9.60 5.57 -11.49
CA SER A 135 -9.34 4.16 -11.76
C SER A 135 -7.88 3.81 -11.49
N ILE A 136 -7.56 2.51 -11.42
CA ILE A 136 -6.18 2.05 -11.18
C ILE A 136 -5.25 2.48 -12.32
N ASP A 137 -5.75 2.46 -13.55
CA ASP A 137 -4.99 2.77 -14.76
C ASP A 137 -4.68 4.27 -14.92
N ASP A 138 -5.43 5.15 -14.26
CA ASP A 138 -5.28 6.62 -14.29
C ASP A 138 -4.68 7.18 -12.98
N LEU A 139 -4.00 6.32 -12.21
CA LEU A 139 -3.28 6.78 -11.03
C LEU A 139 -1.96 7.46 -11.44
N ASP A 140 -1.90 8.79 -11.31
CA ASP A 140 -0.65 9.54 -11.44
C ASP A 140 0.16 9.46 -10.14
N ALA A 141 1.18 8.60 -10.13
CA ALA A 141 1.99 8.37 -8.94
C ALA A 141 2.79 9.62 -8.51
N ASP A 142 3.28 10.42 -9.47
CA ASP A 142 4.07 11.62 -9.21
C ASP A 142 3.20 12.70 -8.55
N ALA A 143 1.98 12.90 -9.04
CA ALA A 143 1.00 13.78 -8.42
C ALA A 143 0.62 13.32 -6.98
N LYS A 144 0.71 12.02 -6.72
CA LYS A 144 0.42 11.41 -5.41
C LYS A 144 1.63 11.27 -4.49
N ALA A 145 2.81 11.70 -4.91
CA ALA A 145 4.04 11.56 -4.13
C ALA A 145 3.97 12.24 -2.75
N ASN A 146 3.33 13.41 -2.67
CA ASN A 146 3.18 14.13 -1.39
C ASN A 146 2.19 13.41 -0.45
N GLU A 147 1.05 12.96 -0.99
CA GLU A 147 0.05 12.19 -0.24
C GLU A 147 0.65 10.88 0.30
N MET A 148 1.47 10.21 -0.52
CA MET A 148 2.22 9.01 -0.13
C MET A 148 3.20 9.30 1.00
N LYS A 149 3.98 10.40 0.92
CA LYS A 149 4.92 10.81 1.99
C LYS A 149 4.19 11.12 3.30
N GLU A 150 3.10 11.89 3.23
CA GLU A 150 2.29 12.21 4.39
C GLU A 150 1.70 10.96 5.05
N ALA A 151 1.17 10.03 4.24
CA ALA A 151 0.61 8.79 4.76
C ALA A 151 1.67 7.89 5.42
N VAL A 152 2.90 7.86 4.88
CA VAL A 152 4.04 7.19 5.52
C VAL A 152 4.39 7.84 6.87
N GLU A 153 4.41 9.18 6.95
CA GLU A 153 4.66 9.89 8.21
C GLU A 153 3.56 9.67 9.25
N ILE A 154 2.30 9.59 8.83
CA ILE A 154 1.17 9.24 9.71
C ILE A 154 1.36 7.82 10.25
N ALA A 155 1.73 6.87 9.39
CA ALA A 155 1.91 5.49 9.80
C ALA A 155 3.09 5.27 10.75
N LYS A 156 4.15 6.09 10.66
CA LYS A 156 5.26 6.08 11.64
C LYS A 156 4.84 6.50 13.06
N LYS A 157 3.72 7.22 13.20
CA LYS A 157 3.22 7.75 14.46
C LYS A 157 2.15 6.87 15.13
N LYS A 158 1.70 5.81 14.46
CA LYS A 158 0.79 4.79 14.99
C LYS A 158 1.55 3.66 15.64
#